data_AF-A0A1H0JWH3-F1
#
_entry.id   AF-A0A1H0JWH3-F1
#
_cell.length_a   1.000
_cell.length_b   1.000
_cell.length_c   1.000
_cell.angle_alpha   90.00
_cell.angle_beta   90.00
_cell.angle_gamma   90.00
#
_symmetry.space_group_name_H-M   'P 1'
#
loop_
_entity.id
_entity.type
_entity.pdbx_description
1 polymer ?
#
loop_
_entity_poly.entity_id
_entity_poly.type
_entity_poly.pdbx_seq_one_letter_code
_entity_poly.pdbx_strand_id
1 'polypeptide(L)'
;MKHLICNKTKELLRFMVYILLPLTGGGWVGVSCSDYDDYNTVPGVFGGDQTGANNTLWENISNDQQLTRFADLARKCSFSEVLNSPRFYTVWAPVNDAISDAEYNRLMASDSATVLKQFMQQHITEYNYPVSAALDSTTIVSLNMKHHPFTQSSFDGYSYNAVNIASNNGVMHKLNGMSEFHHNLYENIDNLQGCDSIKKYIQKYDEYYLDVNASVIGPLRDGKQTYLDSVMKKRNNVIRTIMKADLEDEDSTFCMLIPNDKAWNAAYSAINPCYNYIAKLDYMDLAKKSTVASSIKATDAKADKASEATSELQDSLTCRNIVNNLVFSASYPQNGPLFGQGTLTSKDTVVTTNGRYLRHADRVLDHTLAINEMSNGITRTIDSLTFDSWNSYNPVIRTMRPDATMKVNKLTTHNIPLDSLAGRDSLFSKVPAMFHQWLFPKTSRFFSYVAVDSANVEGTTGKPEFNFALEGVRSATYHIYVVTVPAQVEEPAADVKPYYLRFYLSWTDAANKQQLTVLPQGAAKDLEMTTDNGTDTKKLTCIGDPGRVNVFDLGEFTFPVCYYGLDAYPSLMMMHTKSYTSSANRKKYDQQMRVAGVYLVPKEYNDYWTNASNE
;
A
#
# COMPACT_ATOMS: atom_id res chain seq x y z
N MET A 1 -34.98 15.50 6.79
CA MET A 1 -33.50 15.41 6.96
C MET A 1 -32.69 15.70 5.68
N LYS A 2 -33.32 15.97 4.51
CA LYS A 2 -32.67 16.59 3.32
C LYS A 2 -32.35 18.10 3.47
N HIS A 3 -32.88 18.75 4.50
CA HIS A 3 -32.59 20.16 4.82
C HIS A 3 -31.29 20.40 5.62
N LEU A 4 -30.61 19.35 6.10
CA LEU A 4 -29.43 19.51 6.97
C LEU A 4 -28.09 19.45 6.23
N ILE A 5 -28.06 18.90 5.01
CA ILE A 5 -26.82 18.74 4.23
C ILE A 5 -26.54 19.99 3.37
N CYS A 6 -27.57 20.66 2.84
CA CYS A 6 -27.41 21.91 2.09
C CYS A 6 -26.95 23.09 2.98
N ASN A 7 -27.20 23.05 4.29
CA ASN A 7 -26.76 24.10 5.22
C ASN A 7 -25.30 23.95 5.70
N LYS A 8 -24.71 22.73 5.74
CA LYS A 8 -23.32 22.57 6.17
C LYS A 8 -22.30 23.01 5.11
N THR A 9 -22.64 22.89 3.82
CA THR A 9 -21.80 23.43 2.73
C THR A 9 -21.85 24.97 2.68
N LYS A 10 -22.98 25.58 3.06
CA LYS A 10 -23.13 27.05 3.17
C LYS A 10 -22.37 27.65 4.37
N GLU A 11 -22.26 26.93 5.48
CA GLU A 11 -21.49 27.38 6.66
C GLU A 11 -19.96 27.26 6.44
N LEU A 12 -19.48 26.24 5.73
CA LEU A 12 -18.05 26.08 5.40
C LEU A 12 -17.55 27.13 4.39
N LEU A 13 -18.37 27.49 3.39
CA LEU A 13 -18.04 28.60 2.47
C LEU A 13 -18.13 29.98 3.15
N ARG A 14 -18.97 30.16 4.17
CA ARG A 14 -18.99 31.39 4.99
C ARG A 14 -17.78 31.52 5.90
N PHE A 15 -17.15 30.43 6.32
CA PHE A 15 -15.97 30.45 7.19
C PHE A 15 -14.66 30.76 6.46
N MET A 16 -14.53 30.45 5.15
CA MET A 16 -13.33 30.78 4.38
C MET A 16 -13.28 32.25 3.91
N VAL A 17 -14.40 32.98 3.93
CA VAL A 17 -14.46 34.40 3.50
C VAL A 17 -14.06 35.38 4.61
N TYR A 18 -13.91 34.93 5.87
CA TYR A 18 -13.62 35.81 7.01
C TYR A 18 -12.14 36.02 7.38
N ILE A 19 -11.17 35.51 6.61
CA ILE A 19 -9.73 35.62 6.96
C ILE A 19 -8.95 36.65 6.12
N LEU A 20 -9.52 37.27 5.08
CA LEU A 20 -8.78 38.22 4.25
C LEU A 20 -9.55 39.53 4.04
N LEU A 21 -9.38 40.47 4.97
CA LEU A 21 -9.55 41.91 4.73
C LEU A 21 -8.71 42.70 5.75
N PRO A 22 -7.63 43.40 5.35
CA PRO A 22 -7.17 44.58 6.06
C PRO A 22 -8.13 45.74 5.78
N LEU A 23 -8.36 46.55 6.83
CA LEU A 23 -9.05 47.83 6.76
C LEU A 23 -8.50 48.70 5.62
N THR A 24 -9.37 49.27 4.79
CA THR A 24 -9.51 50.72 4.55
C THR A 24 -10.64 50.93 3.54
N GLY A 25 -11.55 51.87 3.84
CA GLY A 25 -12.85 51.95 3.21
C GLY A 25 -12.90 52.52 1.79
N GLY A 26 -14.03 52.25 1.13
CA GLY A 26 -14.45 52.91 -0.11
C GLY A 26 -15.29 51.99 -1.00
N GLY A 27 -16.61 52.23 -1.04
CA GLY A 27 -17.50 51.80 -2.13
C GLY A 27 -17.93 50.33 -2.12
N TRP A 28 -19.14 50.07 -1.59
CA TRP A 28 -19.88 48.85 -1.90
C TRP A 28 -20.34 48.91 -3.36
N VAL A 29 -19.62 48.23 -4.26
CA VAL A 29 -20.20 47.73 -5.51
C VAL A 29 -20.56 46.29 -5.22
N GLY A 30 -21.84 46.01 -5.01
CA GLY A 30 -22.32 44.65 -4.82
C GLY A 30 -22.05 43.87 -6.11
N VAL A 31 -21.02 43.03 -6.11
CA VAL A 31 -20.92 41.94 -7.07
C VAL A 31 -21.95 40.91 -6.60
N SER A 32 -23.15 41.00 -7.16
CA SER A 32 -24.07 39.87 -7.13
C SER A 32 -23.34 38.69 -7.77
N CYS A 33 -23.25 37.57 -7.04
CA CYS A 33 -22.98 36.28 -7.68
C CYS A 33 -23.97 36.16 -8.84
N SER A 34 -23.47 36.11 -10.08
CA SER A 34 -24.36 36.00 -11.21
C SER A 34 -25.14 34.69 -11.09
N ASP A 35 -26.44 34.85 -11.32
CA ASP A 35 -27.49 33.93 -10.94
C ASP A 35 -27.35 32.61 -11.71
N TYR A 36 -28.07 31.59 -11.27
CA TYR A 36 -28.20 30.26 -11.89
C TYR A 36 -28.60 30.30 -13.39
N ASP A 37 -28.97 31.47 -13.92
CA ASP A 37 -29.41 31.72 -15.30
C ASP A 37 -28.27 31.81 -16.33
N ASP A 38 -27.03 32.12 -15.96
CA ASP A 38 -25.93 32.37 -16.94
C ASP A 38 -25.42 31.09 -17.64
N TYR A 39 -25.64 29.91 -17.06
CA TYR A 39 -25.17 28.64 -17.65
C TYR A 39 -26.07 28.13 -18.79
N ASN A 40 -27.30 28.64 -18.88
CA ASN A 40 -28.31 28.25 -19.87
C ASN A 40 -28.62 29.35 -20.89
N THR A 41 -27.91 30.49 -20.87
CA THR A 41 -28.12 31.54 -21.87
C THR A 41 -27.72 31.03 -23.26
N VAL A 42 -28.69 31.04 -24.17
CA VAL A 42 -28.55 30.68 -25.59
C VAL A 42 -27.44 31.55 -26.24
N PRO A 43 -26.63 31.03 -27.20
CA PRO A 43 -25.37 31.63 -27.67
C PRO A 43 -25.49 32.94 -28.49
N GLY A 44 -26.41 33.85 -28.18
CA GLY A 44 -26.48 35.17 -28.80
C GLY A 44 -25.29 36.07 -28.47
N VAL A 45 -24.48 35.72 -27.47
CA VAL A 45 -23.41 36.58 -26.91
C VAL A 45 -21.99 36.18 -27.36
N PHE A 46 -21.79 35.01 -28.01
CA PHE A 46 -20.44 34.48 -28.29
C PHE A 46 -20.04 34.43 -29.78
N GLY A 47 -20.76 35.13 -30.66
CA GLY A 47 -20.36 35.32 -32.07
C GLY A 47 -20.33 34.04 -32.93
N GLY A 48 -21.05 32.99 -32.54
CA GLY A 48 -21.15 31.72 -33.26
C GLY A 48 -22.22 31.65 -34.34
N ASP A 49 -22.27 30.54 -35.09
CA ASP A 49 -23.29 30.28 -36.12
C ASP A 49 -24.68 30.10 -35.49
N GLN A 50 -25.59 31.02 -35.78
CA GLN A 50 -26.94 31.06 -35.24
C GLN A 50 -27.98 30.34 -36.11
N THR A 51 -27.57 29.82 -37.28
CA THR A 51 -28.50 29.22 -38.26
C THR A 51 -29.29 28.05 -37.69
N GLY A 52 -28.70 27.32 -36.74
CA GLY A 52 -29.30 26.18 -36.05
C GLY A 52 -29.97 26.48 -34.72
N ALA A 53 -30.09 27.73 -34.29
CA ALA A 53 -30.46 28.07 -32.90
C ALA A 53 -31.89 27.63 -32.50
N ASN A 54 -32.80 27.45 -33.47
CA ASN A 54 -34.16 26.96 -33.23
C ASN A 54 -34.25 25.43 -33.16
N ASN A 55 -33.24 24.74 -33.69
CA ASN A 55 -33.18 23.30 -33.74
C ASN A 55 -32.52 22.75 -32.47
N THR A 56 -32.89 21.54 -32.05
CA THR A 56 -32.17 20.81 -31.01
C THR A 56 -30.76 20.43 -31.50
N LEU A 57 -29.86 20.06 -30.59
CA LEU A 57 -28.56 19.47 -30.91
C LEU A 57 -28.73 18.27 -31.84
N TRP A 58 -29.72 17.40 -31.57
CA TRP A 58 -30.02 16.26 -32.42
C TRP A 58 -30.49 16.66 -33.83
N GLU A 59 -31.36 17.66 -33.96
CA GLU A 59 -31.82 18.15 -35.25
C GLU A 59 -30.66 18.77 -36.06
N ASN A 60 -29.76 19.52 -35.42
CA ASN A 60 -28.57 20.06 -36.08
C ASN A 60 -27.60 18.94 -36.51
N ILE A 61 -27.37 17.93 -35.66
CA ILE A 61 -26.51 16.78 -35.98
C ILE A 61 -27.09 15.94 -37.12
N SER A 62 -28.39 15.62 -37.06
CA SER A 62 -29.03 14.69 -37.99
C SER A 62 -29.27 15.28 -39.38
N ASN A 63 -29.35 16.61 -39.50
CA ASN A 63 -29.49 17.32 -40.77
C ASN A 63 -28.14 17.67 -41.43
N ASP A 64 -27.01 17.46 -40.75
CA ASP A 64 -25.69 17.84 -41.24
C ASP A 64 -25.01 16.70 -42.03
N GLN A 65 -24.74 16.94 -43.31
CA GLN A 65 -24.09 15.96 -44.19
C GLN A 65 -22.67 15.60 -43.78
N GLN A 66 -21.99 16.45 -42.99
CA GLN A 66 -20.65 16.18 -42.46
C GLN A 66 -20.66 15.37 -41.16
N LEU A 67 -21.82 15.14 -40.55
CA LEU A 67 -21.95 14.47 -39.24
C LEU A 67 -22.72 13.14 -39.33
N THR A 68 -22.91 12.58 -40.52
CA THR A 68 -23.70 11.35 -40.72
C THR A 68 -23.17 10.17 -39.89
N ARG A 69 -21.85 9.98 -39.79
CA ARG A 69 -21.23 8.93 -38.95
C ARG A 69 -21.51 9.15 -37.46
N PHE A 70 -21.40 10.39 -36.99
CA PHE A 70 -21.72 10.75 -35.61
C PHE A 70 -23.20 10.48 -35.31
N ALA A 71 -24.10 10.87 -36.22
CA ALA A 71 -25.54 10.64 -36.09
C ALA A 71 -25.89 9.16 -36.03
N ASP A 72 -25.25 8.32 -36.83
CA ASP A 72 -25.46 6.86 -36.83
C ASP A 72 -25.02 6.22 -35.51
N LEU A 73 -23.86 6.64 -34.98
CA LEU A 73 -23.37 6.17 -33.68
C LEU A 73 -24.25 6.64 -32.51
N ALA A 74 -24.76 7.87 -32.56
CA ALA A 74 -25.71 8.39 -31.57
C ALA A 74 -27.04 7.60 -31.58
N ARG A 75 -27.56 7.22 -32.76
CA ARG A 75 -28.75 6.35 -32.86
C ARG A 75 -28.47 4.96 -32.31
N LYS A 76 -27.31 4.37 -32.63
CA LYS A 76 -26.93 3.02 -32.20
C LYS A 76 -26.94 2.85 -30.67
N CYS A 77 -26.57 3.90 -29.95
CA CYS A 77 -26.59 3.91 -28.47
C CYS A 77 -27.82 4.62 -27.88
N SER A 78 -28.85 4.91 -28.69
CA SER A 78 -30.08 5.60 -28.28
C SER A 78 -29.87 6.97 -27.65
N PHE A 79 -28.71 7.61 -27.87
CA PHE A 79 -28.39 8.93 -27.32
C PHE A 79 -29.02 10.08 -28.13
N SER A 80 -29.58 9.77 -29.30
CA SER A 80 -30.36 10.73 -30.10
C SER A 80 -31.54 11.32 -29.33
N GLU A 81 -32.21 10.54 -28.48
CA GLU A 81 -33.33 11.02 -27.66
C GLU A 81 -32.85 12.00 -26.57
N VAL A 82 -31.69 11.74 -25.98
CA VAL A 82 -31.07 12.61 -24.97
C VAL A 82 -30.67 13.95 -25.60
N LEU A 83 -30.08 13.93 -26.80
CA LEU A 83 -29.71 15.14 -27.56
C LEU A 83 -30.92 15.91 -28.11
N ASN A 84 -32.10 15.29 -28.15
CA ASN A 84 -33.35 15.95 -28.50
C ASN A 84 -34.14 16.45 -27.27
N SER A 85 -33.70 16.08 -26.06
CA SER A 85 -34.32 16.49 -24.80
C SER A 85 -34.02 17.97 -24.50
N PRO A 86 -34.81 18.66 -23.66
CA PRO A 86 -34.59 20.08 -23.34
C PRO A 86 -33.38 20.34 -22.43
N ARG A 87 -32.52 19.35 -22.21
CA ARG A 87 -31.33 19.48 -21.35
C ARG A 87 -30.17 20.09 -22.12
N PHE A 88 -29.47 21.02 -21.49
CA PHE A 88 -28.35 21.74 -22.08
C PHE A 88 -27.06 20.91 -22.07
N TYR A 89 -26.49 20.70 -23.26
CA TYR A 89 -25.21 20.03 -23.46
C TYR A 89 -24.27 20.82 -24.37
N THR A 90 -22.98 20.53 -24.24
CA THR A 90 -22.00 20.85 -25.29
C THR A 90 -21.59 19.59 -26.01
N VAL A 91 -21.61 19.63 -27.35
CA VAL A 91 -21.22 18.50 -28.21
C VAL A 91 -19.98 18.87 -29.02
N TRP A 92 -18.93 18.07 -28.93
CA TRP A 92 -17.78 18.14 -29.83
C TRP A 92 -17.88 17.03 -30.88
N ALA A 93 -18.52 17.32 -32.01
CA ALA A 93 -18.83 16.34 -33.03
C ALA A 93 -17.69 16.21 -34.07
N PRO A 94 -16.93 15.11 -34.11
CA PRO A 94 -16.02 14.83 -35.22
C PRO A 94 -16.79 14.74 -36.55
N VAL A 95 -16.28 15.42 -37.57
CA VAL A 95 -16.80 15.30 -38.94
C VAL A 95 -16.52 13.90 -39.51
N ASN A 96 -17.23 13.51 -40.56
CA ASN A 96 -17.12 12.17 -41.14
C ASN A 96 -15.67 11.77 -41.46
N ASP A 97 -14.88 12.69 -42.04
CA ASP A 97 -13.49 12.44 -42.40
C ASP A 97 -12.55 12.35 -41.19
N ALA A 98 -12.99 12.85 -40.02
CA ALA A 98 -12.25 12.76 -38.76
C ALA A 98 -12.39 11.37 -38.08
N ILE A 99 -13.41 10.59 -38.46
CA ILE A 99 -13.61 9.22 -37.96
C ILE A 99 -13.13 8.26 -39.06
N SER A 100 -12.04 7.53 -38.82
CA SER A 100 -11.55 6.58 -39.83
C SER A 100 -12.56 5.46 -40.13
N ASP A 101 -12.52 4.89 -41.33
CA ASP A 101 -13.42 3.78 -41.71
C ASP A 101 -13.26 2.57 -40.78
N ALA A 102 -12.03 2.26 -40.36
CA ALA A 102 -11.76 1.16 -39.44
C ALA A 102 -12.43 1.39 -38.08
N GLU A 103 -12.32 2.60 -37.54
CA GLU A 103 -12.89 2.95 -36.24
C GLU A 103 -14.41 3.05 -36.28
N TYR A 104 -14.96 3.65 -37.33
CA TYR A 104 -16.40 3.69 -37.55
C TYR A 104 -16.99 2.27 -37.60
N ASN A 105 -16.37 1.37 -38.37
CA ASN A 105 -16.81 -0.01 -38.49
C ASN A 105 -16.66 -0.77 -37.15
N ARG A 106 -15.58 -0.54 -36.39
CA ARG A 106 -15.38 -1.12 -35.05
C ARG A 106 -16.50 -0.70 -34.09
N LEU A 107 -16.78 0.60 -34.02
CA LEU A 107 -17.83 1.14 -33.16
C LEU A 107 -19.21 0.61 -33.58
N MET A 108 -19.52 0.59 -34.88
CA MET A 108 -20.79 0.06 -35.38
C MET A 108 -20.96 -1.44 -35.12
N ALA A 109 -19.89 -2.21 -35.06
CA ALA A 109 -19.90 -3.63 -34.69
C ALA A 109 -19.97 -3.87 -33.17
N SER A 110 -19.61 -2.88 -32.34
CA SER A 110 -19.62 -2.99 -30.88
C SER A 110 -21.04 -2.98 -30.30
N ASP A 111 -21.22 -3.36 -29.04
CA ASP A 111 -22.51 -3.23 -28.37
C ASP A 111 -22.85 -1.75 -28.08
N SER A 112 -24.14 -1.46 -27.87
CA SER A 112 -24.63 -0.10 -27.64
C SER A 112 -24.04 0.58 -26.40
N ALA A 113 -23.70 -0.17 -25.35
CA ALA A 113 -23.12 0.40 -24.13
C ALA A 113 -21.65 0.79 -24.35
N THR A 114 -20.90 0.00 -25.12
CA THR A 114 -19.54 0.33 -25.56
C THR A 114 -19.54 1.60 -26.42
N VAL A 115 -20.44 1.72 -27.40
CA VAL A 115 -20.55 2.94 -28.23
C VAL A 115 -20.96 4.15 -27.39
N LEU A 116 -21.91 3.97 -26.46
CA LEU A 116 -22.32 5.03 -25.55
C LEU A 116 -21.13 5.56 -24.76
N LYS A 117 -20.36 4.68 -24.12
CA LYS A 117 -19.28 5.05 -23.20
C LYS A 117 -18.03 5.54 -23.91
N GLN A 118 -17.57 4.81 -24.91
CA GLN A 118 -16.28 5.08 -25.57
C GLN A 118 -16.37 6.23 -26.58
N PHE A 119 -17.52 6.39 -27.24
CA PHE A 119 -17.67 7.38 -28.30
C PHE A 119 -18.60 8.53 -27.88
N MET A 120 -19.85 8.25 -27.49
CA MET A 120 -20.80 9.34 -27.23
C MET A 120 -20.50 10.17 -26.00
N GLN A 121 -20.36 9.52 -24.86
CA GLN A 121 -20.12 10.23 -23.62
C GLN A 121 -18.76 10.92 -23.57
N GLN A 122 -17.78 10.47 -24.38
CA GLN A 122 -16.47 11.12 -24.56
C GLN A 122 -16.59 12.51 -25.18
N HIS A 123 -17.52 12.69 -26.13
CA HIS A 123 -17.63 13.89 -26.96
C HIS A 123 -18.69 14.88 -26.46
N ILE A 124 -19.26 14.66 -25.27
CA ILE A 124 -20.40 15.41 -24.76
C ILE A 124 -20.15 15.76 -23.29
N THR A 125 -20.55 16.95 -22.86
CA THR A 125 -20.60 17.35 -21.45
C THR A 125 -21.89 18.12 -21.16
N GLU A 126 -22.26 18.21 -19.88
CA GLU A 126 -23.39 19.02 -19.41
C GLU A 126 -23.05 20.50 -19.44
N TYR A 127 -24.04 21.36 -19.66
CA TYR A 127 -23.89 22.82 -19.77
C TYR A 127 -23.18 23.31 -21.04
N ASN A 128 -23.25 24.62 -21.27
CA ASN A 128 -22.71 25.27 -22.44
C ASN A 128 -21.25 25.69 -22.23
N TYR A 129 -20.37 25.23 -23.12
CA TYR A 129 -18.96 25.61 -23.17
C TYR A 129 -18.64 26.22 -24.55
N PRO A 130 -18.90 27.52 -24.74
CA PRO A 130 -18.53 28.21 -25.96
C PRO A 130 -17.01 28.42 -26.02
N VAL A 131 -16.47 28.41 -27.25
CA VAL A 131 -15.12 28.89 -27.53
C VAL A 131 -15.17 30.42 -27.56
N SER A 132 -14.29 31.09 -26.83
CA SER A 132 -14.20 32.56 -26.83
C SER A 132 -12.76 33.02 -26.97
N ALA A 133 -12.54 34.28 -27.33
CA ALA A 133 -11.20 34.86 -27.40
C ALA A 133 -10.49 34.95 -26.03
N ALA A 134 -11.24 34.82 -24.92
CA ALA A 134 -10.69 34.82 -23.57
C ALA A 134 -10.42 33.40 -23.03
N LEU A 135 -10.78 32.35 -23.79
CA LEU A 135 -10.52 30.96 -23.41
C LEU A 135 -9.06 30.62 -23.66
N ASP A 136 -8.24 30.65 -22.62
CA ASP A 136 -6.82 30.27 -22.74
C ASP A 136 -6.67 28.74 -22.73
N SER A 137 -6.87 28.11 -21.57
CA SER A 137 -6.90 26.65 -21.40
C SER A 137 -7.71 26.27 -20.18
N THR A 138 -8.56 25.26 -20.31
CA THR A 138 -9.28 24.62 -19.19
C THR A 138 -9.42 23.12 -19.44
N THR A 139 -9.87 22.38 -18.43
CA THR A 139 -10.18 20.96 -18.54
C THR A 139 -11.69 20.78 -18.55
N ILE A 140 -12.20 20.07 -19.55
CA ILE A 140 -13.60 19.64 -19.62
C ILE A 140 -13.70 18.22 -19.12
N VAL A 141 -14.68 17.97 -18.25
CA VAL A 141 -15.07 16.63 -17.84
C VAL A 141 -16.24 16.20 -18.72
N SER A 142 -16.04 15.18 -19.54
CA SER A 142 -17.07 14.63 -20.41
C SER A 142 -18.02 13.70 -19.64
N LEU A 143 -19.12 13.27 -20.25
CA LEU A 143 -20.16 12.47 -19.58
C LEU A 143 -19.66 11.08 -19.13
N ASN A 144 -18.55 10.58 -19.69
CA ASN A 144 -17.91 9.35 -19.22
C ASN A 144 -16.82 9.63 -18.16
N MET A 145 -16.80 10.84 -17.60
CA MET A 145 -15.89 11.34 -16.56
C MET A 145 -14.44 11.54 -17.04
N LYS A 146 -14.14 11.41 -18.33
CA LYS A 146 -12.79 11.64 -18.85
C LYS A 146 -12.48 13.14 -18.92
N HIS A 147 -11.20 13.47 -18.74
CA HIS A 147 -10.72 14.85 -18.72
C HIS A 147 -10.10 15.21 -20.08
N HIS A 148 -10.60 16.28 -20.70
CA HIS A 148 -10.14 16.74 -22.00
C HIS A 148 -9.61 18.17 -21.93
N PRO A 149 -8.38 18.43 -22.40
CA PRO A 149 -7.90 19.78 -22.62
C PRO A 149 -8.81 20.54 -23.60
N PHE A 150 -9.27 21.72 -23.20
CA PHE A 150 -10.12 22.59 -24.01
C PHE A 150 -9.52 23.98 -24.07
N THR A 151 -9.21 24.43 -25.28
CA THR A 151 -8.53 25.71 -25.55
C THR A 151 -9.28 26.48 -26.63
N GLN A 152 -8.85 27.70 -26.92
CA GLN A 152 -9.42 28.47 -28.04
C GLN A 152 -9.31 27.75 -29.40
N SER A 153 -8.30 26.89 -29.58
CA SER A 153 -7.96 26.29 -30.88
C SER A 153 -8.29 24.80 -31.01
N SER A 154 -8.53 24.10 -29.89
CA SER A 154 -8.68 22.64 -29.92
C SER A 154 -9.46 22.07 -28.74
N PHE A 155 -10.09 20.92 -28.98
CA PHE A 155 -10.58 20.01 -27.95
C PHE A 155 -9.76 18.72 -28.00
N ASP A 156 -9.19 18.32 -26.87
CA ASP A 156 -8.38 17.10 -26.73
C ASP A 156 -7.22 17.03 -27.73
N GLY A 157 -6.63 18.19 -28.06
CA GLY A 157 -5.57 18.34 -29.06
C GLY A 157 -6.05 18.39 -30.52
N TYR A 158 -7.33 18.14 -30.79
CA TYR A 158 -7.90 18.19 -32.15
C TYR A 158 -8.47 19.57 -32.48
N SER A 159 -8.08 20.10 -33.65
CA SER A 159 -8.53 21.41 -34.12
C SER A 159 -10.02 21.43 -34.48
N TYR A 160 -10.64 22.61 -34.37
CA TYR A 160 -12.02 22.82 -34.77
C TYR A 160 -12.18 22.91 -36.29
N ASN A 161 -13.23 22.27 -36.80
CA ASN A 161 -13.79 22.52 -38.13
C ASN A 161 -14.73 23.73 -38.11
N ALA A 162 -15.57 23.82 -37.07
CA ALA A 162 -16.48 24.93 -36.79
C ALA A 162 -16.74 25.00 -35.28
N VAL A 163 -16.96 26.19 -34.74
CA VAL A 163 -17.19 26.40 -33.30
C VAL A 163 -18.48 27.17 -33.06
N ASN A 164 -19.01 27.05 -31.84
CA ASN A 164 -20.14 27.83 -31.34
C ASN A 164 -21.41 27.72 -32.21
N ILE A 165 -21.69 26.54 -32.77
CA ILE A 165 -22.94 26.30 -33.50
C ILE A 165 -24.07 26.24 -32.47
N ALA A 166 -24.98 27.21 -32.53
CA ALA A 166 -26.06 27.33 -31.58
C ALA A 166 -27.15 26.28 -31.80
N SER A 167 -27.64 25.69 -30.71
CA SER A 167 -28.82 24.83 -30.65
C SER A 167 -29.77 25.32 -29.55
N ASN A 168 -31.06 24.98 -29.63
CA ASN A 168 -32.05 25.41 -28.65
C ASN A 168 -31.80 24.82 -27.24
N ASN A 169 -31.06 23.72 -27.18
CA ASN A 169 -30.73 22.95 -25.99
C ASN A 169 -29.21 22.74 -25.87
N GLY A 170 -28.38 23.67 -26.39
CA GLY A 170 -26.94 23.55 -26.22
C GLY A 170 -26.07 24.31 -27.22
N VAL A 171 -24.80 23.94 -27.23
CA VAL A 171 -23.82 24.40 -28.22
C VAL A 171 -23.07 23.21 -28.83
N MET A 172 -22.82 23.27 -30.13
CA MET A 172 -22.06 22.25 -30.85
C MET A 172 -20.78 22.86 -31.45
N HIS A 173 -19.71 22.09 -31.39
CA HIS A 173 -18.45 22.33 -32.09
C HIS A 173 -18.21 21.15 -33.03
N LYS A 174 -17.72 21.39 -34.24
CA LYS A 174 -17.26 20.35 -35.14
C LYS A 174 -15.76 20.19 -35.01
N LEU A 175 -15.27 18.95 -34.99
CA LEU A 175 -13.84 18.64 -34.87
C LEU A 175 -13.26 18.07 -36.17
N ASN A 176 -12.00 18.40 -36.45
CA ASN A 176 -11.20 17.76 -37.52
C ASN A 176 -10.53 16.45 -37.07
N GLY A 177 -10.80 15.99 -35.84
CA GLY A 177 -10.30 14.73 -35.29
C GLY A 177 -11.26 14.16 -34.26
N MET A 178 -11.16 12.86 -34.00
CA MET A 178 -11.95 12.15 -32.98
C MET A 178 -11.13 12.03 -31.70
N SER A 179 -11.69 12.45 -30.55
CA SER A 179 -11.06 12.23 -29.25
C SER A 179 -10.90 10.73 -28.98
N GLU A 180 -9.68 10.32 -28.64
CA GLU A 180 -9.34 8.91 -28.42
C GLU A 180 -9.81 8.46 -27.02
N PHE A 181 -10.51 7.33 -26.96
CA PHE A 181 -10.92 6.76 -25.69
C PHE A 181 -9.77 5.97 -25.06
N HIS A 182 -9.26 6.47 -23.95
CA HIS A 182 -8.34 5.73 -23.10
C HIS A 182 -9.11 5.11 -21.93
N HIS A 183 -8.95 3.79 -21.75
CA HIS A 183 -9.42 3.11 -20.54
C HIS A 183 -8.70 3.69 -19.31
N ASN A 184 -9.40 3.80 -18.18
CA ASN A 184 -8.70 3.94 -16.91
C ASN A 184 -8.06 2.62 -16.50
N LEU A 185 -7.19 2.68 -15.48
CA LEU A 185 -6.48 1.52 -14.98
C LEU A 185 -7.41 0.36 -14.61
N TYR A 186 -8.58 0.62 -14.01
CA TYR A 186 -9.53 -0.44 -13.66
C TYR A 186 -10.25 -1.03 -14.88
N GLU A 187 -10.74 -0.19 -15.79
CA GLU A 187 -11.39 -0.60 -17.04
C GLU A 187 -10.46 -1.45 -17.93
N ASN A 188 -9.17 -1.16 -17.91
CA ASN A 188 -8.19 -1.87 -18.72
C ASN A 188 -7.94 -3.31 -18.25
N ILE A 189 -8.32 -3.68 -17.02
CA ILE A 189 -8.13 -5.03 -16.48
C ILE A 189 -8.82 -6.08 -17.35
N ASP A 190 -9.98 -5.74 -17.91
CA ASP A 190 -10.73 -6.64 -18.79
C ASP A 190 -10.07 -6.84 -20.16
N ASN A 191 -9.17 -5.92 -20.56
CA ASN A 191 -8.46 -5.94 -21.84
C ASN A 191 -7.03 -6.50 -21.76
N LEU A 192 -6.56 -6.85 -20.56
CA LEU A 192 -5.21 -7.41 -20.39
C LEU A 192 -5.07 -8.73 -21.18
N GLN A 193 -3.96 -8.83 -21.92
CA GLN A 193 -3.56 -10.04 -22.65
C GLN A 193 -2.31 -10.65 -22.01
N GLY A 194 -2.26 -11.99 -21.89
CA GLY A 194 -1.12 -12.71 -21.29
C GLY A 194 -0.91 -12.48 -19.78
N CYS A 195 -1.91 -11.89 -19.11
CA CYS A 195 -1.90 -11.55 -17.69
C CYS A 195 -3.16 -12.10 -16.99
N ASP A 196 -3.57 -13.33 -17.34
CA ASP A 196 -4.83 -13.93 -16.89
C ASP A 196 -4.87 -14.12 -15.38
N SER A 197 -3.74 -14.37 -14.74
CA SER A 197 -3.64 -14.67 -13.31
C SER A 197 -4.02 -13.47 -12.45
N ILE A 198 -3.44 -12.30 -12.72
CA ILE A 198 -3.80 -11.05 -12.04
C ILE A 198 -5.22 -10.62 -12.38
N LYS A 199 -5.62 -10.73 -13.66
CA LYS A 199 -6.97 -10.41 -14.11
C LYS A 199 -8.02 -11.21 -13.34
N LYS A 200 -7.90 -12.54 -13.31
CA LYS A 200 -8.79 -13.44 -12.57
C LYS A 200 -8.79 -13.13 -11.07
N TYR A 201 -7.63 -12.84 -10.50
CA TYR A 201 -7.53 -12.49 -9.09
C TYR A 201 -8.28 -11.19 -8.78
N ILE A 202 -8.11 -10.13 -9.57
CA ILE A 202 -8.83 -8.87 -9.32
C ILE A 202 -10.34 -9.08 -9.53
N GLN A 203 -10.76 -9.67 -10.64
CA GLN A 203 -12.18 -9.90 -10.96
C GLN A 203 -12.90 -10.75 -9.89
N LYS A 204 -12.21 -11.67 -9.23
CA LYS A 204 -12.76 -12.46 -8.10
C LYS A 204 -13.32 -11.59 -6.97
N TYR A 205 -12.81 -10.37 -6.79
CA TYR A 205 -13.21 -9.44 -5.72
C TYR A 205 -14.04 -8.25 -6.22
N ASP A 206 -14.60 -8.34 -7.42
CA ASP A 206 -15.61 -7.41 -7.89
C ASP A 206 -16.93 -7.62 -7.14
N GLU A 207 -17.48 -6.52 -6.63
CA GLU A 207 -18.73 -6.49 -5.89
C GLU A 207 -19.67 -5.46 -6.51
N TYR A 208 -20.94 -5.84 -6.68
CA TYR A 208 -22.01 -4.89 -6.99
C TYR A 208 -22.68 -4.43 -5.71
N TYR A 209 -22.81 -3.12 -5.55
CA TYR A 209 -23.51 -2.51 -4.42
C TYR A 209 -24.58 -1.53 -4.91
N LEU A 210 -25.62 -1.36 -4.10
CA LEU A 210 -26.67 -0.40 -4.37
C LEU A 210 -26.19 1.02 -4.01
N ASP A 211 -26.20 1.93 -4.98
CA ASP A 211 -26.03 3.35 -4.70
C ASP A 211 -27.38 3.95 -4.28
N VAL A 212 -27.58 4.01 -2.98
CA VAL A 212 -28.80 4.54 -2.35
C VAL A 212 -29.07 5.99 -2.74
N ASN A 213 -28.04 6.79 -3.01
CA ASN A 213 -28.18 8.22 -3.33
C ASN A 213 -28.60 8.43 -4.78
N ALA A 214 -28.16 7.56 -5.68
CA ALA A 214 -28.54 7.58 -7.10
C ALA A 214 -29.86 6.83 -7.36
N SER A 215 -30.34 6.03 -6.41
CA SER A 215 -31.57 5.22 -6.54
C SER A 215 -32.83 5.98 -6.11
N VAL A 216 -33.98 5.60 -6.67
CA VAL A 216 -35.29 6.16 -6.30
C VAL A 216 -35.89 5.36 -5.15
N ILE A 217 -36.08 6.01 -4.01
CA ILE A 217 -36.63 5.41 -2.78
C ILE A 217 -38.08 4.94 -3.02
N GLY A 218 -38.34 3.67 -2.74
CA GLY A 218 -39.66 3.05 -2.75
C GLY A 218 -40.31 2.93 -1.37
N PRO A 219 -41.48 2.28 -1.28
CA PRO A 219 -42.15 2.06 0.01
C PRO A 219 -41.37 1.11 0.92
N LEU A 220 -41.60 1.19 2.24
CA LEU A 220 -41.09 0.17 3.16
C LEU A 220 -41.89 -1.12 2.97
N ARG A 221 -41.18 -2.26 2.85
CA ARG A 221 -41.78 -3.59 2.84
C ARG A 221 -41.10 -4.44 3.92
N ASP A 222 -41.88 -4.94 4.86
CA ASP A 222 -41.40 -5.75 6.00
C ASP A 222 -40.27 -5.07 6.80
N GLY A 223 -40.38 -3.76 7.02
CA GLY A 223 -39.39 -2.96 7.74
C GLY A 223 -38.07 -2.72 6.97
N LYS A 224 -37.96 -3.16 5.71
CA LYS A 224 -36.81 -2.92 4.84
C LYS A 224 -37.13 -1.86 3.79
N GLN A 225 -36.15 -0.99 3.52
CA GLN A 225 -36.25 0.02 2.46
C GLN A 225 -36.22 -0.66 1.09
N THR A 226 -37.22 -0.38 0.24
CA THR A 226 -37.22 -0.81 -1.17
C THR A 226 -36.85 0.35 -2.09
N TYR A 227 -36.53 0.06 -3.36
CA TYR A 227 -36.17 1.05 -4.38
C TYR A 227 -37.03 0.80 -5.62
N LEU A 228 -37.66 1.85 -6.13
CA LEU A 228 -38.47 1.79 -7.35
C LEU A 228 -37.59 1.69 -8.59
N ASP A 229 -36.44 2.36 -8.53
CA ASP A 229 -35.39 2.30 -9.54
C ASP A 229 -34.04 2.22 -8.82
N SER A 230 -33.32 1.11 -9.01
CA SER A 230 -32.10 0.79 -8.29
C SER A 230 -30.88 1.01 -9.18
N VAL A 231 -30.01 1.92 -8.76
CA VAL A 231 -28.70 2.13 -9.40
C VAL A 231 -27.67 1.24 -8.73
N MET A 232 -27.23 0.21 -9.45
CA MET A 232 -26.16 -0.68 -9.01
C MET A 232 -24.82 -0.18 -9.51
N LYS A 233 -23.84 -0.05 -8.61
CA LYS A 233 -22.46 0.29 -8.94
C LYS A 233 -21.54 -0.91 -8.70
N LYS A 234 -20.53 -1.06 -9.55
CA LYS A 234 -19.47 -2.04 -9.40
C LYS A 234 -18.31 -1.38 -8.64
N ARG A 235 -17.65 -2.13 -7.77
CA ARG A 235 -16.37 -1.74 -7.14
C ARG A 235 -15.49 -2.97 -6.94
N ASN A 236 -14.19 -2.78 -6.78
CA ASN A 236 -13.28 -3.86 -6.44
C ASN A 236 -12.74 -3.72 -5.01
N ASN A 237 -13.04 -4.71 -4.16
CA ASN A 237 -12.66 -4.64 -2.75
C ASN A 237 -11.15 -4.77 -2.53
N VAL A 238 -10.44 -5.56 -3.35
CA VAL A 238 -8.97 -5.69 -3.22
C VAL A 238 -8.27 -4.38 -3.58
N ILE A 239 -8.65 -3.75 -4.69
CA ILE A 239 -8.07 -2.46 -5.11
C ILE A 239 -8.27 -1.41 -4.00
N ARG A 240 -9.49 -1.27 -3.49
CA ARG A 240 -9.82 -0.25 -2.48
C ARG A 240 -9.21 -0.54 -1.11
N THR A 241 -9.22 -1.78 -0.64
CA THR A 241 -8.86 -2.11 0.75
C THR A 241 -7.42 -2.57 0.92
N ILE A 242 -6.88 -3.32 -0.04
CA ILE A 242 -5.56 -3.95 0.01
C ILE A 242 -4.53 -3.09 -0.74
N MET A 243 -4.82 -2.75 -2.00
CA MET A 243 -3.92 -1.88 -2.78
C MET A 243 -4.04 -0.41 -2.34
N LYS A 244 -5.16 -0.01 -1.71
CA LYS A 244 -5.42 1.38 -1.28
C LYS A 244 -5.36 2.37 -2.44
N ALA A 245 -5.91 1.98 -3.58
CA ALA A 245 -6.03 2.81 -4.77
C ALA A 245 -7.49 2.88 -5.23
N ASP A 246 -7.87 3.95 -5.91
CA ASP A 246 -9.17 4.13 -6.56
C ASP A 246 -8.91 4.19 -8.06
N LEU A 247 -8.78 3.01 -8.69
CA LEU A 247 -8.28 2.89 -10.07
C LEU A 247 -9.33 3.30 -11.11
N GLU A 248 -10.59 3.43 -10.69
CA GLU A 248 -11.69 3.97 -11.50
C GLU A 248 -11.79 5.51 -11.45
N ASP A 249 -11.11 6.18 -10.51
CA ASP A 249 -11.16 7.63 -10.36
C ASP A 249 -10.21 8.32 -11.36
N GLU A 250 -10.77 9.22 -12.16
CA GLU A 250 -10.03 9.97 -13.18
C GLU A 250 -9.27 11.16 -12.59
N ASP A 251 -9.62 11.60 -11.38
CA ASP A 251 -8.93 12.70 -10.69
C ASP A 251 -7.60 12.26 -10.05
N SER A 252 -7.27 10.97 -10.13
CA SER A 252 -6.07 10.38 -9.52
C SER A 252 -5.18 9.68 -10.53
N THR A 253 -3.92 10.10 -10.62
CA THR A 253 -2.94 9.49 -11.54
C THR A 253 -2.13 8.37 -10.88
N PHE A 254 -2.14 7.18 -11.51
CA PHE A 254 -1.45 5.98 -11.02
C PHE A 254 -0.54 5.32 -12.05
N CYS A 255 0.48 4.60 -11.56
CA CYS A 255 1.25 3.63 -12.31
C CYS A 255 0.97 2.26 -11.71
N MET A 256 0.44 1.33 -12.51
CA MET A 256 0.22 -0.05 -12.08
C MET A 256 1.13 -1.01 -12.82
N LEU A 257 1.87 -1.80 -12.05
CA LEU A 257 2.62 -2.94 -12.55
C LEU A 257 1.66 -4.11 -12.78
N ILE A 258 1.67 -4.64 -14.00
CA ILE A 258 0.85 -5.77 -14.44
C ILE A 258 1.79 -6.96 -14.66
N PRO A 259 1.96 -7.86 -13.68
CA PRO A 259 2.71 -9.09 -13.89
C PRO A 259 2.01 -9.96 -14.93
N ASN A 260 2.77 -10.40 -15.95
CA ASN A 260 2.31 -11.46 -16.83
C ASN A 260 2.20 -12.79 -16.06
N ASP A 261 1.62 -13.81 -16.69
CA ASP A 261 1.38 -15.10 -16.00
C ASP A 261 2.67 -15.78 -15.53
N LYS A 262 3.79 -15.61 -16.25
CA LYS A 262 5.11 -16.11 -15.82
C LYS A 262 5.56 -15.42 -14.53
N ALA A 263 5.48 -14.08 -14.48
CA ALA A 263 5.87 -13.27 -13.33
C ALA A 263 5.01 -13.59 -12.11
N TRP A 264 3.69 -13.69 -12.30
CA TRP A 264 2.74 -14.04 -11.26
C TRP A 264 3.07 -15.41 -10.66
N ASN A 265 3.23 -16.44 -11.50
CA ASN A 265 3.52 -17.80 -11.05
C ASN A 265 4.87 -17.89 -10.33
N ALA A 266 5.91 -17.22 -10.82
CA ALA A 266 7.21 -17.17 -10.16
C ALA A 266 7.12 -16.52 -8.78
N ALA A 267 6.42 -15.39 -8.65
CA ALA A 267 6.20 -14.73 -7.38
C ALA A 267 5.36 -15.60 -6.43
N TYR A 268 4.30 -16.24 -6.93
CA TYR A 268 3.49 -17.17 -6.15
C TYR A 268 4.32 -18.31 -5.61
N SER A 269 5.15 -18.96 -6.44
CA SER A 269 6.04 -20.05 -6.02
C SER A 269 7.09 -19.62 -4.99
N ALA A 270 7.60 -18.38 -5.07
CA ALA A 270 8.56 -17.86 -4.11
C ALA A 270 7.91 -17.51 -2.75
N ILE A 271 6.69 -17.00 -2.76
CA ILE A 271 6.00 -16.47 -1.58
C ILE A 271 5.25 -17.58 -0.84
N ASN A 272 4.56 -18.47 -1.56
CA ASN A 272 3.67 -19.47 -0.98
C ASN A 272 4.31 -20.35 0.12
N PRO A 273 5.57 -20.82 0.00
CA PRO A 273 6.21 -21.61 1.04
C PRO A 273 6.40 -20.87 2.38
N CYS A 274 6.46 -19.54 2.38
CA CYS A 274 6.59 -18.73 3.60
C CYS A 274 5.34 -18.82 4.49
N TYR A 275 4.19 -19.20 3.91
CA TYR A 275 2.89 -19.26 4.59
C TYR A 275 2.44 -20.71 4.84
N ASN A 276 3.37 -21.60 5.21
CA ASN A 276 3.06 -23.00 5.54
C ASN A 276 2.39 -23.12 6.93
N TYR A 277 1.07 -23.33 6.97
CA TYR A 277 0.31 -23.50 8.22
C TYR A 277 -0.05 -24.96 8.49
N ILE A 278 0.02 -25.38 9.76
CA ILE A 278 -0.53 -26.65 10.23
C ILE A 278 -1.90 -26.43 10.87
N ALA A 279 -2.81 -27.41 10.76
CA ALA A 279 -4.22 -27.25 11.18
C ALA A 279 -4.39 -26.82 12.65
N LYS A 280 -3.54 -27.36 13.52
CA LYS A 280 -3.44 -27.02 14.93
C LYS A 280 -1.97 -26.81 15.25
N LEU A 281 -1.68 -25.71 15.93
CA LEU A 281 -0.35 -25.29 16.32
C LEU A 281 -0.29 -25.20 17.85
N ASP A 282 0.37 -26.17 18.44
CA ASP A 282 0.76 -26.13 19.83
C ASP A 282 1.90 -25.11 19.97
N TYR A 283 1.97 -24.35 21.06
CA TYR A 283 3.07 -23.41 21.30
C TYR A 283 3.27 -23.14 22.79
N MET A 284 4.46 -22.66 23.14
CA MET A 284 4.75 -22.23 24.50
C MET A 284 4.16 -20.84 24.76
N ASP A 285 3.03 -20.80 25.48
CA ASP A 285 2.41 -19.56 25.94
C ASP A 285 3.21 -18.99 27.11
N LEU A 286 3.92 -17.89 26.85
CA LEU A 286 4.75 -17.24 27.84
C LEU A 286 3.92 -16.63 28.97
N ALA A 287 2.65 -16.27 28.78
CA ALA A 287 1.81 -15.64 29.80
C ALA A 287 1.33 -16.60 30.92
N LYS A 288 1.24 -17.91 30.64
CA LYS A 288 0.64 -18.90 31.57
C LYS A 288 1.64 -19.67 32.46
N LYS A 289 2.95 -19.39 32.34
CA LYS A 289 4.08 -19.97 33.11
C LYS A 289 3.78 -21.21 33.99
N SER A 290 3.55 -22.38 33.38
CA SER A 290 3.82 -23.70 33.96
C SER A 290 3.58 -24.80 32.91
N THR A 291 4.56 -25.68 32.69
CA THR A 291 4.43 -27.01 32.06
C THR A 291 3.44 -27.15 30.88
N VAL A 292 3.99 -27.09 29.65
CA VAL A 292 3.45 -27.72 28.42
C VAL A 292 2.20 -27.09 27.78
N ALA A 293 2.43 -26.50 26.60
CA ALA A 293 1.59 -26.23 25.43
C ALA A 293 0.15 -25.68 25.62
N SER A 294 -0.03 -24.38 25.30
CA SER A 294 -1.33 -23.92 24.77
C SER A 294 -1.44 -24.35 23.31
N SER A 295 -2.66 -24.47 22.79
CA SER A 295 -2.88 -24.78 21.38
C SER A 295 -3.80 -23.76 20.73
N ILE A 296 -3.44 -23.33 19.53
CA ILE A 296 -4.27 -22.49 18.68
C ILE A 296 -4.57 -23.24 17.38
N LYS A 297 -5.78 -23.11 16.84
CA LYS A 297 -6.04 -23.54 15.47
C LYS A 297 -5.51 -22.47 14.53
N ALA A 298 -5.02 -22.85 13.35
CA ALA A 298 -4.64 -21.86 12.33
C ALA A 298 -5.79 -20.90 11.96
N THR A 299 -7.02 -21.31 12.24
CA THR A 299 -8.27 -20.58 12.02
C THR A 299 -8.62 -19.56 13.11
N ASP A 300 -7.93 -19.59 14.25
CA ASP A 300 -8.14 -18.65 15.36
C ASP A 300 -7.29 -17.37 15.19
N ALA A 301 -6.73 -17.16 13.99
CA ALA A 301 -6.15 -15.89 13.56
C ALA A 301 -7.11 -14.73 13.88
N LYS A 302 -6.58 -13.51 14.08
CA LYS A 302 -7.39 -12.26 14.08
C LYS A 302 -7.95 -11.93 12.69
N ALA A 303 -8.51 -12.92 12.01
CA ALA A 303 -9.21 -12.84 10.75
C ALA A 303 -10.66 -13.22 11.00
N ASP A 304 -11.58 -12.39 10.48
CA ASP A 304 -13.01 -12.65 10.49
C ASP A 304 -13.32 -14.02 9.86
N LYS A 305 -13.63 -14.99 10.73
CA LYS A 305 -14.19 -16.33 10.43
C LYS A 305 -13.29 -17.29 9.64
N ALA A 306 -13.12 -18.51 10.16
CA ALA A 306 -13.55 -19.76 9.51
C ALA A 306 -12.78 -20.98 10.03
N SER A 307 -13.49 -22.02 10.49
CA SER A 307 -13.00 -23.41 10.46
C SER A 307 -12.83 -23.87 9.01
N GLU A 308 -11.76 -24.64 8.72
CA GLU A 308 -11.32 -25.24 7.42
C GLU A 308 -10.12 -24.55 6.70
N ALA A 309 -9.54 -23.49 7.29
CA ALA A 309 -8.80 -22.46 6.55
C ALA A 309 -7.25 -22.45 6.64
N THR A 310 -6.51 -23.51 6.24
CA THR A 310 -5.04 -23.40 6.08
C THR A 310 -4.60 -23.08 4.64
N SER A 311 -5.08 -23.84 3.65
CA SER A 311 -4.72 -23.64 2.23
C SER A 311 -5.31 -22.35 1.65
N GLU A 312 -6.56 -22.02 1.98
CA GLU A 312 -7.20 -20.78 1.55
C GLU A 312 -6.55 -19.55 2.18
N LEU A 313 -6.15 -19.65 3.46
CA LEU A 313 -5.40 -18.59 4.14
C LEU A 313 -4.02 -18.40 3.51
N GLN A 314 -3.32 -19.50 3.22
CA GLN A 314 -2.04 -19.50 2.55
C GLN A 314 -2.12 -18.87 1.15
N ASP A 315 -3.11 -19.26 0.35
CA ASP A 315 -3.36 -18.69 -0.99
C ASP A 315 -3.67 -17.18 -0.91
N SER A 316 -4.58 -16.81 0.01
CA SER A 316 -4.99 -15.42 0.23
C SER A 316 -3.82 -14.53 0.64
N LEU A 317 -2.99 -14.98 1.59
CA LEU A 317 -1.79 -14.24 2.02
C LEU A 317 -0.75 -14.16 0.91
N THR A 318 -0.57 -15.23 0.15
CA THR A 318 0.37 -15.26 -0.99
C THR A 318 -0.03 -14.21 -2.03
N CYS A 319 -1.26 -14.30 -2.54
CA CYS A 319 -1.77 -13.37 -3.54
C CYS A 319 -1.80 -11.93 -3.02
N ARG A 320 -2.19 -11.73 -1.75
CA ARG A 320 -2.18 -10.41 -1.09
C ARG A 320 -0.79 -9.78 -1.12
N ASN A 321 0.28 -10.54 -0.86
CA ASN A 321 1.64 -10.00 -0.90
C ASN A 321 2.14 -9.71 -2.32
N ILE A 322 1.61 -10.38 -3.33
CA ILE A 322 1.86 -10.02 -4.74
C ILE A 322 1.19 -8.68 -5.03
N VAL A 323 -0.12 -8.56 -4.80
CA VAL A 323 -0.89 -7.38 -5.22
C VAL A 323 -0.58 -6.11 -4.42
N ASN A 324 -0.11 -6.24 -3.18
CA ASN A 324 0.27 -5.10 -2.34
C ASN A 324 1.38 -4.23 -2.94
N ASN A 325 2.13 -4.74 -3.91
CA ASN A 325 3.32 -4.07 -4.46
C ASN A 325 3.14 -3.58 -5.90
N LEU A 326 1.90 -3.51 -6.39
CA LEU A 326 1.64 -3.28 -7.82
C LEU A 326 1.26 -1.84 -8.17
N VAL A 327 0.71 -1.06 -7.23
CA VAL A 327 0.14 0.26 -7.55
C VAL A 327 0.91 1.38 -6.88
N PHE A 328 1.21 2.42 -7.65
CA PHE A 328 1.99 3.59 -7.26
C PHE A 328 1.24 4.86 -7.66
N SER A 329 1.15 5.84 -6.76
CA SER A 329 0.51 7.13 -7.06
C SER A 329 1.56 8.15 -7.52
N ALA A 330 1.19 9.01 -8.48
CA ALA A 330 1.99 10.15 -8.90
C ALA A 330 2.11 11.24 -7.81
N SER A 331 1.23 11.23 -6.80
CA SER A 331 1.29 12.14 -5.65
C SER A 331 2.55 11.98 -4.79
N TYR A 332 3.24 10.84 -4.91
CA TYR A 332 4.52 10.60 -4.28
C TYR A 332 5.67 10.96 -5.24
N PRO A 333 6.43 12.05 -5.03
CA PRO A 333 7.46 12.49 -5.97
C PRO A 333 8.53 11.43 -6.26
N GLN A 334 8.86 10.59 -5.27
CA GLN A 334 9.81 9.49 -5.44
C GLN A 334 9.36 8.41 -6.44
N ASN A 335 8.07 8.36 -6.78
CA ASN A 335 7.55 7.45 -7.80
C ASN A 335 7.71 7.99 -9.23
N GLY A 336 8.10 9.25 -9.42
CA GLY A 336 8.23 9.90 -10.73
C GLY A 336 8.90 9.04 -11.82
N PRO A 337 10.02 8.33 -11.54
CA PRO A 337 10.66 7.47 -12.53
C PRO A 337 9.78 6.34 -13.05
N LEU A 338 8.85 5.81 -12.24
CA LEU A 338 7.87 4.83 -12.69
C LEU A 338 6.92 5.42 -13.73
N PHE A 339 6.69 6.74 -13.74
CA PHE A 339 5.90 7.46 -14.74
C PHE A 339 6.74 7.96 -15.94
N GLY A 340 8.00 7.55 -16.04
CA GLY A 340 8.92 8.05 -17.07
C GLY A 340 9.54 9.41 -16.75
N GLN A 341 9.40 9.90 -15.52
CA GLN A 341 9.98 11.17 -15.08
C GLN A 341 11.29 10.93 -14.31
N GLY A 342 12.43 11.19 -14.95
CA GLY A 342 13.75 11.00 -14.34
C GLY A 342 14.24 9.55 -14.41
N THR A 343 15.24 9.22 -13.58
CA THR A 343 15.92 7.91 -13.59
C THR A 343 15.89 7.31 -12.19
N LEU A 344 15.54 6.03 -12.11
CA LEU A 344 15.56 5.27 -10.87
C LEU A 344 16.92 4.58 -10.71
N THR A 345 17.55 4.74 -9.55
CA THR A 345 18.82 4.08 -9.20
C THR A 345 18.62 3.04 -8.11
N SER A 346 19.60 2.15 -7.93
CA SER A 346 19.57 1.12 -6.89
C SER A 346 19.46 1.66 -5.46
N LYS A 347 19.77 2.95 -5.24
CA LYS A 347 19.65 3.60 -3.93
C LYS A 347 18.26 4.22 -3.69
N ASP A 348 17.45 4.35 -4.73
CA ASP A 348 16.15 4.98 -4.65
C ASP A 348 15.11 4.03 -4.06
N THR A 349 14.07 4.64 -3.50
CA THR A 349 12.96 3.92 -2.87
C THR A 349 11.66 4.45 -3.46
N VAL A 350 10.85 3.55 -4.00
CA VAL A 350 9.48 3.86 -4.44
C VAL A 350 8.49 3.49 -3.34
N VAL A 351 7.32 4.12 -3.37
CA VAL A 351 6.28 3.92 -2.36
C VAL A 351 4.96 3.54 -3.01
N THR A 352 4.46 2.38 -2.66
CA THR A 352 3.16 1.89 -3.12
C THR A 352 2.02 2.71 -2.51
N THR A 353 0.84 2.66 -3.11
CA THR A 353 -0.37 3.35 -2.60
C THR A 353 -0.79 2.92 -1.20
N ASN A 354 -0.45 1.69 -0.78
CA ASN A 354 -0.67 1.21 0.59
C ASN A 354 0.47 1.54 1.58
N GLY A 355 1.45 2.35 1.16
CA GLY A 355 2.50 2.88 2.03
C GLY A 355 3.71 1.95 2.26
N ARG A 356 3.93 0.95 1.39
CA ARG A 356 5.13 0.10 1.44
C ARG A 356 6.28 0.77 0.71
N TYR A 357 7.45 0.74 1.35
CA TYR A 357 8.71 1.21 0.79
C TYR A 357 9.41 0.06 0.09
N LEU A 358 9.63 0.19 -1.21
CA LEU A 358 10.34 -0.81 -2.02
C LEU A 358 11.68 -0.24 -2.44
N ARG A 359 12.76 -0.84 -1.94
CA ARG A 359 14.14 -0.52 -2.32
C ARG A 359 14.53 -1.31 -3.57
N HIS A 360 15.59 -0.88 -4.26
CA HIS A 360 16.07 -1.50 -5.49
C HIS A 360 14.98 -1.65 -6.55
N ALA A 361 14.10 -0.66 -6.63
CA ALA A 361 12.97 -0.67 -7.55
C ALA A 361 13.38 -0.40 -9.01
N ASP A 362 14.63 0.01 -9.24
CA ASP A 362 15.27 0.07 -10.55
C ASP A 362 15.18 -1.28 -11.28
N ARG A 363 15.33 -2.39 -10.55
CA ARG A 363 15.23 -3.76 -11.10
C ARG A 363 13.89 -4.03 -11.79
N VAL A 364 12.79 -3.43 -11.32
CA VAL A 364 11.47 -3.61 -11.97
C VAL A 364 11.45 -2.97 -13.36
N LEU A 365 12.18 -1.88 -13.57
CA LEU A 365 12.22 -1.21 -14.87
C LEU A 365 12.88 -2.08 -15.94
N ASP A 366 13.92 -2.84 -15.57
CA ASP A 366 14.62 -3.78 -16.46
C ASP A 366 13.72 -4.94 -16.94
N HIS A 367 12.65 -5.23 -16.19
CA HIS A 367 11.67 -6.27 -16.49
C HIS A 367 10.39 -5.75 -17.15
N THR A 368 10.34 -4.46 -17.53
CA THR A 368 9.19 -3.88 -18.23
C THR A 368 9.14 -4.34 -19.69
N LEU A 369 8.07 -5.03 -20.06
CA LEU A 369 7.80 -5.50 -21.42
C LEU A 369 7.06 -4.47 -22.27
N ALA A 370 6.11 -3.76 -21.67
CA ALA A 370 5.27 -2.78 -22.36
C ALA A 370 4.79 -1.71 -21.39
N ILE A 371 4.60 -0.50 -21.90
CA ILE A 371 3.96 0.61 -21.20
C ILE A 371 2.75 1.02 -22.02
N ASN A 372 1.58 1.12 -21.40
CA ASN A 372 0.37 1.60 -22.05
C ASN A 372 -0.18 2.81 -21.30
N GLU A 373 -0.55 3.85 -22.05
CA GLU A 373 -1.21 5.05 -21.53
C GLU A 373 -2.67 4.78 -21.22
N MET A 374 -3.09 5.21 -20.03
CA MET A 374 -4.45 5.10 -19.51
C MET A 374 -4.96 6.50 -19.23
N SER A 375 -6.28 6.71 -19.18
CA SER A 375 -6.83 8.05 -18.90
C SER A 375 -6.43 8.61 -17.53
N ASN A 376 -6.16 7.74 -16.55
CA ASN A 376 -5.71 8.09 -15.20
C ASN A 376 -4.30 7.57 -14.87
N GLY A 377 -3.42 7.51 -15.88
CA GLY A 377 -1.99 7.25 -15.70
C GLY A 377 -1.43 6.21 -16.66
N ILE A 378 -0.70 5.21 -16.16
CA ILE A 378 -0.05 4.22 -17.01
C ILE A 378 -0.13 2.81 -16.43
N THR A 379 -0.08 1.81 -17.30
CA THR A 379 0.23 0.42 -16.92
C THR A 379 1.60 0.02 -17.42
N ARG A 380 2.30 -0.80 -16.64
CA ARG A 380 3.57 -1.43 -17.02
C ARG A 380 3.44 -2.93 -16.94
N THR A 381 3.43 -3.60 -18.09
CA THR A 381 3.46 -5.06 -18.11
C THR A 381 4.87 -5.54 -17.80
N ILE A 382 5.03 -6.45 -16.84
CA ILE A 382 6.34 -6.93 -16.37
C ILE A 382 6.43 -8.46 -16.43
N ASP A 383 7.64 -8.97 -16.65
CA ASP A 383 7.91 -10.41 -16.64
C ASP A 383 8.55 -10.93 -15.34
N SER A 384 8.85 -10.03 -14.41
CA SER A 384 9.28 -10.34 -13.03
C SER A 384 9.00 -9.16 -12.10
N LEU A 385 8.60 -9.45 -10.85
CA LEU A 385 8.37 -8.42 -9.82
C LEU A 385 9.66 -7.94 -9.14
N THR A 386 10.71 -8.75 -9.11
CA THR A 386 12.06 -8.47 -8.55
C THR A 386 12.16 -7.76 -7.19
N PHE A 387 11.07 -7.63 -6.45
CA PHE A 387 11.08 -7.01 -5.13
C PHE A 387 11.79 -7.89 -4.11
N ASP A 388 12.67 -7.27 -3.32
CA ASP A 388 13.34 -7.96 -2.23
C ASP A 388 12.33 -8.53 -1.23
N SER A 389 12.51 -9.78 -0.79
CA SER A 389 11.56 -10.45 0.10
C SER A 389 11.32 -9.69 1.42
N TRP A 390 12.35 -9.01 1.93
CA TRP A 390 12.30 -8.24 3.18
C TRP A 390 11.56 -6.92 3.09
N ASN A 391 11.31 -6.40 1.87
CA ASN A 391 10.44 -5.23 1.66
C ASN A 391 8.95 -5.65 1.53
N SER A 392 8.69 -6.95 1.34
CA SER A 392 7.37 -7.48 1.01
C SER A 392 6.88 -8.52 2.03
N TYR A 393 7.09 -9.81 1.74
CA TYR A 393 6.42 -10.94 2.37
C TYR A 393 7.21 -11.55 3.52
N ASN A 394 8.52 -11.36 3.56
CA ASN A 394 9.43 -11.90 4.58
C ASN A 394 10.30 -10.80 5.21
N PRO A 395 9.73 -9.82 5.93
CA PRO A 395 10.48 -8.73 6.54
C PRO A 395 11.29 -9.16 7.76
N VAL A 396 12.26 -8.32 8.17
CA VAL A 396 12.97 -8.47 9.44
C VAL A 396 11.98 -8.37 10.60
N ILE A 397 12.02 -9.36 11.49
CA ILE A 397 11.22 -9.38 12.72
C ILE A 397 12.10 -8.91 13.87
N ARG A 398 11.59 -7.98 14.68
CA ARG A 398 12.29 -7.44 15.84
C ARG A 398 11.40 -7.47 17.06
N THR A 399 11.94 -7.94 18.17
CA THR A 399 11.32 -7.77 19.49
C THR A 399 12.31 -7.18 20.48
N MET A 400 11.88 -6.16 21.22
CA MET A 400 12.67 -5.55 22.30
C MET A 400 12.08 -5.84 23.68
N ARG A 401 10.79 -6.20 23.72
CA ARG A 401 10.06 -6.38 24.96
C ARG A 401 9.97 -7.88 25.23
N PRO A 402 10.66 -8.39 26.26
CA PRO A 402 10.42 -9.75 26.70
C PRO A 402 9.00 -9.86 27.26
N ASP A 403 8.37 -11.00 27.06
CA ASP A 403 7.09 -11.25 27.72
C ASP A 403 7.36 -11.50 29.20
N ALA A 404 6.75 -10.63 30.00
CA ALA A 404 6.95 -10.57 31.44
C ALA A 404 6.23 -11.73 32.13
N THR A 405 6.81 -12.92 32.08
CA THR A 405 6.59 -13.95 33.11
C THR A 405 7.87 -14.22 33.88
N MET A 406 8.47 -13.15 34.36
CA MET A 406 9.46 -13.25 35.44
C MET A 406 8.71 -13.26 36.78
N LYS A 407 8.78 -14.36 37.53
CA LYS A 407 8.25 -14.43 38.91
C LYS A 407 9.07 -13.59 39.90
N VAL A 408 10.24 -13.06 39.50
CA VAL A 408 11.29 -12.67 40.46
C VAL A 408 11.98 -11.32 40.16
N ASN A 409 11.90 -10.76 38.94
CA ASN A 409 12.72 -9.59 38.60
C ASN A 409 11.94 -8.43 37.99
N LYS A 410 12.34 -7.19 38.31
CA LYS A 410 11.78 -5.97 37.73
C LYS A 410 12.41 -5.72 36.36
N LEU A 411 11.60 -5.80 35.31
CA LEU A 411 11.99 -5.35 33.97
C LEU A 411 11.93 -3.81 33.92
N THR A 412 13.04 -3.19 33.58
CA THR A 412 13.13 -1.73 33.42
C THR A 412 13.45 -1.42 31.96
N THR A 413 12.70 -0.49 31.36
CA THR A 413 13.02 0.05 30.04
C THR A 413 13.84 1.31 30.22
N HIS A 414 14.96 1.38 29.52
CA HIS A 414 15.89 2.49 29.54
C HIS A 414 15.86 3.20 28.19
N ASN A 415 15.71 4.52 28.21
CA ASN A 415 15.70 5.37 27.02
C ASN A 415 16.76 6.45 27.19
N ILE A 416 17.86 6.31 26.47
CA ILE A 416 19.00 7.21 26.55
C ILE A 416 18.90 8.21 25.42
N PRO A 417 18.84 9.53 25.68
CA PRO A 417 18.90 10.54 24.63
C PRO A 417 20.16 10.35 23.79
N LEU A 418 20.05 10.43 22.46
CA LEU A 418 21.21 10.25 21.56
C LEU A 418 22.30 11.29 21.84
N ASP A 419 21.92 12.51 22.24
CA ASP A 419 22.86 13.57 22.61
C ASP A 419 23.72 13.18 23.83
N SER A 420 23.20 12.33 24.74
CA SER A 420 23.93 11.81 25.91
C SER A 420 24.95 10.72 25.55
N LEU A 421 24.87 10.17 24.33
CA LEU A 421 25.83 9.21 23.78
C LEU A 421 26.98 9.88 23.02
N ALA A 422 26.97 11.21 22.90
CA ALA A 422 28.05 11.94 22.23
C ALA A 422 29.42 11.60 22.83
N GLY A 423 30.39 11.26 21.97
CA GLY A 423 31.73 10.82 22.38
C GLY A 423 31.82 9.36 22.85
N ARG A 424 30.75 8.57 22.73
CA ARG A 424 30.71 7.13 23.06
C ARG A 424 30.64 6.23 21.82
N ASP A 425 31.02 6.74 20.65
CA ASP A 425 30.92 6.02 19.36
C ASP A 425 31.69 4.68 19.36
N SER A 426 32.76 4.59 20.14
CA SER A 426 33.55 3.37 20.30
C SER A 426 32.74 2.20 20.88
N LEU A 427 31.66 2.46 21.62
CA LEU A 427 30.77 1.42 22.14
C LEU A 427 30.03 0.69 21.02
N PHE A 428 29.80 1.37 19.89
CA PHE A 428 29.03 0.85 18.75
C PHE A 428 29.93 0.42 17.58
N SER A 429 31.26 0.52 17.71
CA SER A 429 32.20 0.36 16.59
C SER A 429 32.20 -1.02 15.92
N LYS A 430 31.61 -2.04 16.56
CA LYS A 430 31.49 -3.42 16.03
C LYS A 430 30.05 -3.79 15.67
N VAL A 431 29.11 -2.86 15.78
CA VAL A 431 27.73 -3.09 15.38
C VAL A 431 27.65 -3.06 13.85
N PRO A 432 27.15 -4.13 13.19
CA PRO A 432 27.03 -4.11 11.74
C PRO A 432 26.05 -3.03 11.27
N ALA A 433 26.36 -2.39 10.12
CA ALA A 433 25.60 -1.26 9.59
C ALA A 433 24.11 -1.55 9.42
N MET A 434 23.74 -2.80 9.09
CA MET A 434 22.35 -3.24 8.97
C MET A 434 21.50 -3.01 10.24
N PHE A 435 22.11 -3.01 11.43
CA PHE A 435 21.42 -2.79 12.70
C PHE A 435 21.27 -1.31 13.05
N HIS A 436 22.07 -0.43 12.46
CA HIS A 436 22.04 1.00 12.79
C HIS A 436 20.66 1.61 12.55
N GLN A 437 19.97 1.25 11.46
CA GLN A 437 18.62 1.75 11.19
C GLN A 437 17.58 1.35 12.25
N TRP A 438 17.83 0.26 13.00
CA TRP A 438 16.91 -0.23 14.03
C TRP A 438 17.29 0.21 15.44
N LEU A 439 18.59 0.32 15.74
CA LEU A 439 19.10 0.83 17.00
C LEU A 439 18.99 2.36 17.09
N PHE A 440 19.10 3.04 15.94
CA PHE A 440 19.06 4.50 15.80
C PHE A 440 18.07 4.90 14.68
N PRO A 441 16.77 4.63 14.85
CA PRO A 441 15.79 5.00 13.84
C PRO A 441 15.68 6.53 13.74
N LYS A 442 15.63 7.07 12.52
CA LYS A 442 15.54 8.53 12.27
C LYS A 442 14.34 9.22 12.95
N THR A 443 13.33 8.44 13.32
CA THR A 443 12.11 8.91 14.00
C THR A 443 12.24 8.98 15.52
N SER A 444 13.32 8.47 16.11
CA SER A 444 13.58 8.48 17.55
C SER A 444 14.81 9.31 17.89
N ARG A 445 14.74 10.07 18.97
CA ARG A 445 15.90 10.75 19.59
C ARG A 445 16.51 9.95 20.74
N PHE A 446 16.13 8.68 20.88
CA PHE A 446 16.57 7.82 21.97
C PHE A 446 17.13 6.50 21.46
N PHE A 447 18.21 6.04 22.12
CA PHE A 447 18.64 4.65 22.11
C PHE A 447 17.96 3.92 23.27
N SER A 448 17.26 2.83 22.97
CA SER A 448 16.43 2.13 23.94
C SER A 448 16.91 0.71 24.16
N TYR A 449 16.86 0.26 25.41
CA TYR A 449 17.12 -1.13 25.77
C TYR A 449 16.32 -1.52 27.01
N VAL A 450 16.21 -2.82 27.26
CA VAL A 450 15.59 -3.37 28.46
C VAL A 450 16.64 -3.98 29.37
N ALA A 451 16.54 -3.70 30.66
CA ALA A 451 17.36 -4.29 31.70
C ALA A 451 16.47 -5.09 32.64
N VAL A 452 16.98 -6.24 33.08
CA VAL A 452 16.42 -6.94 34.22
C VAL A 452 17.27 -6.55 35.41
N ASP A 453 16.69 -5.75 36.31
CA ASP A 453 17.35 -5.40 37.55
C ASP A 453 17.21 -6.60 38.50
N SER A 454 18.36 -7.16 38.82
CA SER A 454 18.54 -8.26 39.76
C SER A 454 18.82 -7.72 41.17
N ALA A 455 18.24 -6.55 41.49
CA ALA A 455 18.19 -5.99 42.84
C ALA A 455 17.80 -7.10 43.82
N ASN A 456 18.68 -7.34 44.79
CA ASN A 456 18.60 -8.37 45.81
C ASN A 456 17.19 -8.51 46.38
N VAL A 457 16.36 -9.40 45.81
CA VAL A 457 15.21 -9.92 46.53
C VAL A 457 15.79 -10.92 47.53
N GLU A 458 16.07 -10.43 48.74
CA GLU A 458 16.53 -11.26 49.86
C GLU A 458 15.73 -12.56 49.90
N GLY A 459 16.43 -13.70 49.84
CA GLY A 459 15.83 -15.02 49.91
C GLY A 459 15.47 -15.70 48.57
N THR A 460 15.73 -15.09 47.40
CA THR A 460 15.49 -15.76 46.10
C THR A 460 16.78 -16.19 45.38
N THR A 461 16.79 -17.43 44.89
CA THR A 461 17.90 -18.09 44.19
C THR A 461 17.74 -18.10 42.67
N GLY A 462 16.76 -17.37 42.13
CA GLY A 462 16.38 -17.40 40.72
C GLY A 462 17.44 -16.79 39.81
N LYS A 463 17.85 -17.51 38.76
CA LYS A 463 18.70 -16.97 37.70
C LYS A 463 17.87 -15.98 36.86
N PRO A 464 18.41 -14.81 36.47
CA PRO A 464 17.69 -13.93 35.55
C PRO A 464 17.58 -14.58 34.16
N GLU A 465 16.37 -14.51 33.60
CA GLU A 465 15.96 -15.18 32.36
C GLU A 465 15.10 -14.20 31.56
N PHE A 466 15.44 -13.95 30.30
CA PHE A 466 14.57 -13.26 29.36
C PHE A 466 13.87 -14.28 28.47
N ASN A 467 12.56 -14.13 28.28
CA ASN A 467 11.82 -14.87 27.28
C ASN A 467 11.20 -13.86 26.31
N PHE A 468 11.50 -14.02 25.03
CA PHE A 468 11.00 -13.16 23.97
C PHE A 468 10.03 -13.95 23.09
N ALA A 469 8.77 -13.52 22.97
CA ALA A 469 7.91 -13.98 21.89
C ALA A 469 8.43 -13.43 20.56
N LEU A 470 8.55 -14.32 19.58
CA LEU A 470 8.95 -14.00 18.22
C LEU A 470 7.69 -13.95 17.36
N GLU A 471 6.94 -12.86 17.45
CA GLU A 471 5.68 -12.72 16.73
C GLU A 471 5.88 -12.59 15.22
N GLY A 472 4.91 -13.09 14.45
CA GLY A 472 4.89 -12.88 13.00
C GLY A 472 5.90 -13.70 12.20
N VAL A 473 6.50 -14.74 12.78
CA VAL A 473 7.47 -15.60 12.09
C VAL A 473 6.83 -16.32 10.90
N ARG A 474 7.43 -16.20 9.71
CA ARG A 474 7.05 -17.00 8.52
C ARG A 474 7.83 -18.31 8.49
N SER A 475 7.32 -19.28 7.73
CA SER A 475 8.02 -20.54 7.42
C SER A 475 9.18 -20.27 6.44
N ALA A 476 10.26 -19.71 6.97
CA ALA A 476 11.42 -19.28 6.19
C ALA A 476 12.70 -19.41 7.03
N THR A 477 13.83 -19.18 6.37
CA THR A 477 15.16 -19.20 6.97
C THR A 477 15.56 -17.80 7.44
N TYR A 478 16.00 -17.71 8.70
CA TYR A 478 16.47 -16.47 9.32
C TYR A 478 17.81 -16.68 10.01
N HIS A 479 18.64 -15.64 10.01
CA HIS A 479 19.68 -15.48 11.01
C HIS A 479 19.10 -14.84 12.28
N ILE A 480 19.39 -15.44 13.43
CA ILE A 480 18.89 -14.96 14.72
C ILE A 480 20.00 -14.15 15.40
N TYR A 481 19.72 -12.88 15.70
CA TYR A 481 20.64 -12.00 16.40
C TYR A 481 20.09 -11.51 17.73
N VAL A 482 20.97 -11.37 18.73
CA VAL A 482 20.66 -10.72 20.00
C VAL A 482 21.64 -9.57 20.24
N VAL A 483 21.12 -8.38 20.51
CA VAL A 483 21.95 -7.20 20.78
C VAL A 483 21.97 -6.93 22.27
N THR A 484 23.13 -7.03 22.91
CA THR A 484 23.30 -6.68 24.34
C THR A 484 24.07 -5.38 24.50
N VAL A 485 23.79 -4.71 25.63
CA VAL A 485 24.26 -3.36 25.91
C VAL A 485 25.17 -3.37 27.13
N PRO A 486 26.33 -2.72 27.13
CA PRO A 486 27.19 -2.63 28.31
C PRO A 486 26.69 -1.53 29.25
N ALA A 487 27.04 -1.59 30.54
CA ALA A 487 26.65 -0.59 31.52
C ALA A 487 27.15 0.84 31.18
N GLN A 488 28.27 0.93 30.46
CA GLN A 488 28.88 2.20 30.04
C GLN A 488 28.04 3.06 29.09
N VAL A 489 26.96 2.49 28.52
CA VAL A 489 26.02 3.29 27.71
C VAL A 489 25.27 4.28 28.61
N GLU A 490 25.02 3.97 29.89
CA GLU A 490 24.45 4.91 30.86
C GLU A 490 25.52 5.57 31.70
N GLU A 491 26.37 4.75 32.33
CA GLU A 491 27.33 5.17 33.32
C GLU A 491 28.75 4.96 32.79
N PRO A 492 29.42 5.97 32.22
CA PRO A 492 30.75 5.79 31.60
C PRO A 492 31.80 5.18 32.53
N ALA A 493 31.65 5.38 33.84
CA ALA A 493 32.55 4.88 34.88
C ALA A 493 32.17 3.48 35.41
N ALA A 494 31.13 2.83 34.87
CA ALA A 494 30.71 1.52 35.31
C ALA A 494 31.76 0.43 35.05
N ASP A 495 31.80 -0.57 35.94
CA ASP A 495 32.68 -1.72 35.81
C ASP A 495 32.46 -2.47 34.50
N VAL A 496 33.56 -2.74 33.80
CA VAL A 496 33.57 -3.46 32.53
C VAL A 496 33.55 -4.98 32.80
N LYS A 497 32.36 -5.60 32.78
CA LYS A 497 32.19 -7.04 33.05
C LYS A 497 31.50 -7.77 31.90
N PRO A 498 31.99 -8.96 31.50
CA PRO A 498 31.41 -9.69 30.37
C PRO A 498 30.12 -10.40 30.77
N TYR A 499 29.24 -10.59 29.79
CA TYR A 499 28.10 -11.48 29.91
C TYR A 499 28.51 -12.94 29.77
N TYR A 500 27.77 -13.86 30.41
CA TYR A 500 27.95 -15.31 30.29
C TYR A 500 26.59 -15.96 30.04
N LEU A 501 26.20 -16.02 28.77
CA LEU A 501 24.81 -16.24 28.33
C LEU A 501 24.64 -17.56 27.60
N ARG A 502 23.43 -18.10 27.69
CA ARG A 502 22.96 -19.21 26.85
C ARG A 502 21.57 -18.89 26.30
N PHE A 503 21.35 -19.36 25.07
CA PHE A 503 20.14 -19.13 24.32
C PHE A 503 19.43 -20.44 24.02
N TYR A 504 18.11 -20.44 24.12
CA TYR A 504 17.25 -21.56 23.77
C TYR A 504 16.10 -21.06 22.91
N LEU A 505 15.89 -21.69 21.75
CA LEU A 505 14.77 -21.44 20.88
C LEU A 505 13.71 -22.52 21.09
N SER A 506 12.52 -22.12 21.51
CA SER A 506 11.34 -22.98 21.52
C SER A 506 10.49 -22.72 20.28
N TRP A 507 10.12 -23.78 19.58
CA TRP A 507 9.39 -23.73 18.30
C TRP A 507 8.57 -25.01 18.11
N THR A 508 7.79 -25.08 17.05
CA THR A 508 6.90 -26.20 16.76
C THR A 508 7.25 -26.80 15.42
N ASP A 509 7.43 -28.11 15.37
CA ASP A 509 7.70 -28.80 14.12
C ASP A 509 6.44 -29.03 13.28
N ALA A 510 6.64 -29.47 12.04
CA ALA A 510 5.54 -29.78 11.12
C ALA A 510 4.64 -30.92 11.60
N ALA A 511 5.07 -31.72 12.58
CA ALA A 511 4.28 -32.77 13.22
C ALA A 511 3.54 -32.26 14.47
N ASN A 512 3.47 -30.94 14.67
CA ASN A 512 2.86 -30.26 15.80
C ASN A 512 3.49 -30.59 17.17
N LYS A 513 4.79 -30.91 17.21
CA LYS A 513 5.51 -31.15 18.48
C LYS A 513 6.34 -29.93 18.85
N GLN A 514 6.27 -29.55 20.12
CA GLN A 514 7.16 -28.53 20.68
C GLN A 514 8.59 -29.05 20.71
N GLN A 515 9.49 -28.23 20.19
CA GLN A 515 10.92 -28.45 20.17
C GLN A 515 11.60 -27.37 21.00
N LEU A 516 12.75 -27.72 21.59
CA LEU A 516 13.63 -26.80 22.30
C LEU A 516 15.05 -27.00 21.78
N THR A 517 15.59 -25.99 21.11
CA THR A 517 16.91 -26.00 20.49
C THR A 517 17.85 -25.10 21.25
N VAL A 518 19.05 -25.57 21.60
CA VAL A 518 20.11 -24.74 22.18
C VAL A 518 20.82 -23.98 21.06
N LEU A 519 21.01 -22.67 21.23
CA LEU A 519 21.70 -21.81 20.27
C LEU A 519 23.02 -21.24 20.84
N PRO A 520 24.04 -21.03 19.99
CA PRO A 520 24.12 -21.49 18.60
C PRO A 520 24.29 -23.03 18.53
N GLN A 521 24.13 -23.64 17.35
CA GLN A 521 24.17 -25.12 17.18
C GLN A 521 25.60 -25.68 16.97
N GLY A 522 26.64 -24.83 16.97
CA GLY A 522 28.05 -25.18 16.72
C GLY A 522 29.03 -24.07 17.16
N ALA A 523 30.30 -24.13 16.73
CA ALA A 523 31.27 -23.05 16.94
C ALA A 523 30.92 -21.87 16.01
N ALA A 524 30.22 -20.86 16.55
CA ALA A 524 29.90 -19.63 15.83
C ALA A 524 31.20 -18.86 15.50
N LYS A 525 31.22 -18.18 14.36
CA LYS A 525 32.44 -17.61 13.76
C LYS A 525 33.04 -16.42 14.53
N ASP A 526 32.27 -15.77 15.41
CA ASP A 526 32.67 -14.52 16.09
C ASP A 526 32.38 -14.51 17.60
N LEU A 527 32.14 -15.67 18.21
CA LEU A 527 31.87 -15.78 19.65
C LEU A 527 33.01 -16.51 20.36
N GLU A 528 33.49 -15.96 21.48
CA GLU A 528 34.27 -16.75 22.42
C GLU A 528 33.34 -17.80 23.06
N MET A 529 33.46 -19.03 22.57
CA MET A 529 32.63 -20.15 22.99
C MET A 529 33.39 -21.03 23.96
N THR A 530 32.89 -21.14 25.20
CA THR A 530 33.43 -22.08 26.18
C THR A 530 32.46 -23.23 26.41
N THR A 531 32.94 -24.47 26.31
CA THR A 531 32.21 -25.67 26.76
C THR A 531 32.37 -25.82 28.27
N ASP A 532 31.27 -25.97 29.01
CA ASP A 532 31.36 -26.36 30.42
C ASP A 532 31.89 -27.80 30.52
N ASN A 533 33.07 -28.00 31.11
CA ASN A 533 33.68 -29.32 31.30
C ASN A 533 32.98 -30.08 32.43
N GLY A 534 31.85 -30.73 32.12
CA GLY A 534 31.19 -31.70 32.98
C GLY A 534 30.15 -32.48 32.19
N THR A 535 30.49 -33.72 31.82
CA THR A 535 29.71 -34.91 31.37
C THR A 535 28.35 -34.80 30.64
N ASP A 536 27.83 -33.61 30.35
CA ASP A 536 26.58 -33.38 29.62
C ASP A 536 26.89 -32.76 28.25
N THR A 537 26.23 -33.29 27.23
CA THR A 537 26.03 -32.74 25.87
C THR A 537 26.49 -31.27 25.68
N LYS A 538 27.49 -31.03 24.82
CA LYS A 538 28.07 -29.73 24.44
C LYS A 538 27.12 -28.53 24.67
N LYS A 539 27.18 -27.90 25.86
CA LYS A 539 26.38 -26.71 26.17
C LYS A 539 27.17 -25.46 25.78
N LEU A 540 26.81 -24.85 24.66
CA LEU A 540 27.44 -23.64 24.14
C LEU A 540 27.08 -22.43 25.02
N THR A 541 28.07 -21.54 25.22
CA THR A 541 27.93 -20.32 26.02
C THR A 541 28.59 -19.17 25.27
N CYS A 542 27.98 -17.99 25.29
CA CYS A 542 28.47 -16.80 24.60
C CYS A 542 29.03 -15.79 25.61
N ILE A 543 30.25 -15.33 25.37
CA ILE A 543 30.92 -14.28 26.14
C ILE A 543 31.00 -13.01 25.27
N GLY A 544 30.41 -11.91 25.74
CA GLY A 544 30.44 -10.63 25.03
C GLY A 544 31.64 -9.77 25.42
N ASP A 545 32.05 -8.86 24.53
CA ASP A 545 33.00 -7.80 24.84
C ASP A 545 32.39 -6.88 25.91
N PRO A 546 32.98 -6.83 27.12
CA PRO A 546 32.37 -6.15 28.26
C PRO A 546 32.31 -4.63 28.12
N GLY A 547 33.04 -4.06 27.16
CA GLY A 547 33.13 -2.61 26.94
C GLY A 547 32.34 -2.10 25.75
N ARG A 548 31.51 -2.93 25.11
CA ARG A 548 30.86 -2.59 23.82
C ARG A 548 29.45 -3.15 23.72
N VAL A 549 28.67 -2.58 22.80
CA VAL A 549 27.42 -3.17 22.35
C VAL A 549 27.77 -4.42 21.54
N ASN A 550 27.23 -5.55 21.97
CA ASN A 550 27.50 -6.84 21.34
C ASN A 550 26.32 -7.24 20.47
N VAL A 551 26.61 -7.71 19.27
CA VAL A 551 25.63 -8.33 18.36
C VAL A 551 25.98 -9.82 18.28
N PHE A 552 25.26 -10.64 19.03
CA PHE A 552 25.44 -12.09 19.03
C PHE A 552 24.74 -12.69 17.80
N ASP A 553 25.50 -13.23 16.85
CA ASP A 553 24.97 -14.11 15.81
C ASP A 553 24.74 -15.50 16.40
N LEU A 554 23.48 -15.89 16.54
CA LEU A 554 23.08 -17.19 17.08
C LEU A 554 22.96 -18.27 15.99
N GLY A 555 23.24 -17.91 14.74
CA GLY A 555 23.24 -18.78 13.57
C GLY A 555 21.94 -18.74 12.77
N GLU A 556 21.98 -19.49 11.67
CA GLU A 556 20.85 -19.68 10.75
C GLU A 556 19.87 -20.71 11.32
N PHE A 557 18.56 -20.42 11.22
CA PHE A 557 17.49 -21.32 11.61
C PHE A 557 16.32 -21.24 10.62
N THR A 558 15.82 -22.41 10.20
CA THR A 558 14.64 -22.53 9.32
C THR A 558 13.43 -22.93 10.13
N PHE A 559 12.43 -22.04 10.20
CA PHE A 559 11.14 -22.37 10.81
C PHE A 559 10.31 -23.20 9.82
N PRO A 560 9.83 -24.40 10.19
CA PRO A 560 9.09 -25.25 9.26
C PRO A 560 7.61 -24.87 9.15
N VAL A 561 7.09 -24.04 10.05
CA VAL A 561 5.69 -23.61 10.09
C VAL A 561 5.60 -22.10 10.26
N CYS A 562 4.51 -21.54 9.76
CA CYS A 562 4.20 -20.12 9.81
C CYS A 562 3.37 -19.78 11.05
N TYR A 563 3.78 -18.71 11.74
CA TYR A 563 3.11 -18.11 12.90
C TYR A 563 2.47 -16.75 12.55
N TYR A 564 2.72 -16.23 11.34
CA TYR A 564 2.19 -14.94 10.90
C TYR A 564 0.66 -14.93 10.89
N GLY A 565 0.06 -13.92 11.53
CA GLY A 565 -1.40 -13.77 11.64
C GLY A 565 -2.06 -14.62 12.73
N LEU A 566 -1.30 -15.43 13.48
CA LEU A 566 -1.77 -16.20 14.62
C LEU A 566 -1.37 -15.51 15.94
N ASP A 567 -2.08 -15.82 17.03
CA ASP A 567 -1.65 -15.41 18.38
C ASP A 567 -0.51 -16.31 18.92
N ALA A 568 -0.15 -17.39 18.20
CA ALA A 568 0.99 -18.24 18.54
C ALA A 568 2.31 -17.67 18.03
N TYR A 569 3.39 -18.06 18.69
CA TYR A 569 4.75 -17.62 18.38
C TYR A 569 5.79 -18.66 18.83
N PRO A 570 6.94 -18.78 18.15
CA PRO A 570 8.13 -19.34 18.76
C PRO A 570 8.69 -18.37 19.80
N SER A 571 9.53 -18.86 20.69
CA SER A 571 10.12 -18.03 21.75
C SER A 571 11.62 -18.23 21.87
N LEU A 572 12.33 -17.13 22.13
CA LEU A 572 13.76 -17.15 22.44
C LEU A 572 13.95 -16.90 23.93
N MET A 573 14.51 -17.88 24.64
CA MET A 573 14.94 -17.75 26.02
C MET A 573 16.43 -17.42 26.08
N MET A 574 16.79 -16.40 26.86
CA MET A 574 18.16 -16.02 27.17
C MET A 574 18.38 -16.08 28.68
N MET A 575 19.45 -16.72 29.13
CA MET A 575 19.73 -16.87 30.57
C MET A 575 21.22 -16.84 30.90
N HIS A 576 21.54 -16.43 32.13
CA HIS A 576 22.86 -16.65 32.72
C HIS A 576 23.02 -18.10 33.15
N THR A 577 24.16 -18.71 32.84
CA THR A 577 24.39 -20.13 33.18
C THR A 577 25.10 -20.33 34.52
N LYS A 578 25.99 -19.42 34.92
CA LYS A 578 26.69 -19.46 36.22
C LYS A 578 25.84 -18.91 37.37
N SER A 579 26.10 -19.42 38.58
CA SER A 579 25.34 -19.01 39.78
C SER A 579 25.56 -17.54 40.12
N TYR A 580 24.45 -16.82 40.26
CA TYR A 580 24.35 -15.41 40.67
C TYR A 580 24.84 -15.18 42.11
N THR A 581 24.72 -16.19 42.97
CA THR A 581 25.08 -16.11 44.40
C THR A 581 26.55 -16.38 44.69
N SER A 582 27.35 -16.76 43.69
CA SER A 582 28.78 -17.02 43.85
C SER A 582 29.58 -15.71 43.88
N SER A 583 30.27 -15.44 44.99
CA SER A 583 31.11 -14.24 45.15
C SER A 583 32.22 -14.13 44.11
N ALA A 584 32.74 -15.26 43.62
CA ALA A 584 33.73 -15.30 42.55
C ALA A 584 33.12 -14.91 41.18
N ASN A 585 31.92 -15.38 40.86
CA ASN A 585 31.26 -15.06 39.60
C ASN A 585 30.77 -13.61 39.57
N ARG A 586 30.30 -13.06 40.71
CA ARG A 586 29.91 -11.64 40.84
C ARG A 586 31.04 -10.66 40.55
N LYS A 587 32.29 -11.07 40.81
CA LYS A 587 33.48 -10.28 40.48
C LYS A 587 33.84 -10.36 39.01
N LYS A 588 33.50 -11.47 38.34
CA LYS A 588 33.97 -11.78 36.98
C LYS A 588 32.97 -11.44 35.88
N TYR A 589 31.66 -11.53 36.14
CA TYR A 589 30.61 -11.40 35.11
C TYR A 589 29.58 -10.34 35.49
N ASP A 590 28.97 -9.72 34.49
CA ASP A 590 27.87 -8.79 34.72
C ASP A 590 26.64 -9.57 35.25
N GLN A 591 25.96 -8.96 36.21
CA GLN A 591 24.83 -9.47 36.96
C GLN A 591 23.50 -8.93 36.43
N GLN A 592 23.55 -7.80 35.70
CA GLN A 592 22.39 -7.16 35.10
C GLN A 592 22.42 -7.34 33.59
N MET A 593 21.53 -8.17 33.06
CA MET A 593 21.41 -8.36 31.63
C MET A 593 20.68 -7.18 30.98
N ARG A 594 21.32 -6.56 29.98
CA ARG A 594 20.78 -5.44 29.20
C ARG A 594 20.69 -5.82 27.72
N VAL A 595 19.50 -5.70 27.14
CA VAL A 595 19.20 -6.15 25.77
C VAL A 595 18.54 -5.02 24.98
N ALA A 596 19.12 -4.66 23.84
CA ALA A 596 18.54 -3.67 22.91
C ALA A 596 17.57 -4.29 21.92
N GLY A 597 17.62 -5.61 21.72
CA GLY A 597 16.60 -6.34 20.96
C GLY A 597 17.06 -7.71 20.49
N VAL A 598 16.08 -8.50 20.07
CA VAL A 598 16.23 -9.75 19.32
C VAL A 598 15.74 -9.50 17.89
N TYR A 599 16.50 -9.98 16.92
CA TYR A 599 16.26 -9.75 15.50
C TYR A 599 16.28 -11.09 14.76
N LEU A 600 15.21 -11.37 14.02
CA LEU A 600 15.15 -12.45 13.05
C LEU A 600 15.30 -11.82 11.68
N VAL A 601 16.49 -11.99 11.11
CA VAL A 601 16.88 -11.39 9.84
C VAL A 601 16.71 -12.44 8.75
N PRO A 602 15.85 -12.22 7.74
CA PRO A 602 15.71 -13.12 6.61
C PRO A 602 17.06 -13.43 5.98
N LYS A 603 17.29 -14.69 5.61
CA LYS A 603 18.56 -15.11 5.00
C LYS A 603 19.00 -14.21 3.84
N GLU A 604 18.08 -13.91 2.93
CA GLU A 604 18.35 -13.08 1.75
C GLU A 604 18.84 -11.67 2.13
N TYR A 605 18.26 -11.05 3.17
CA TYR A 605 18.70 -9.74 3.66
C TYR A 605 20.07 -9.82 4.34
N ASN A 606 20.31 -10.89 5.09
CA ASN A 606 21.61 -11.12 5.71
C ASN A 606 22.72 -11.30 4.66
N ASP A 607 22.46 -12.11 3.64
CA ASP A 607 23.38 -12.35 2.53
C ASP A 607 23.63 -11.06 1.74
N TYR A 608 22.60 -10.22 1.53
CA TYR A 608 22.75 -8.89 0.92
C TYR A 608 23.76 -8.01 1.67
N TRP A 609 23.64 -7.88 3.00
CA TRP A 609 24.57 -7.06 3.78
C TRP A 609 25.97 -7.68 3.94
N THR A 610 26.05 -9.00 3.96
CA THR A 610 27.34 -9.72 4.00
C THR A 610 28.11 -9.53 2.69
N ASN A 611 27.42 -9.51 1.55
CA ASN A 611 28.04 -9.29 0.25
C ASN A 611 28.37 -7.80 0.03
N ALA A 612 27.47 -6.89 0.41
CA ALA A 612 27.67 -5.45 0.27
C ALA A 612 28.78 -4.87 1.18
N SER A 613 29.25 -5.62 2.18
CA SER A 613 30.42 -5.24 3.00
C SER A 613 31.75 -5.74 2.46
N ASN A 614 31.73 -6.56 1.40
CA ASN A 614 32.91 -7.02 0.66
C ASN A 614 33.15 -6.24 -0.65
N GLU A 615 32.24 -5.35 -1.02
CA GLU A 615 32.36 -4.33 -2.07
C GLU A 615 32.64 -2.96 -1.45
#